data_AF-A0A3M2Y752-F1
#
_entry.id   AF-A0A3M2Y752-F1
#
_cell.length_a   1.000
_cell.length_b   1.000
_cell.length_c   1.000
_cell.angle_alpha   90.00
_cell.angle_beta   90.00
_cell.angle_gamma   90.00
#
_symmetry.space_group_name_H-M   'P 1'
#
loop_
_entity.id
_entity.type
_entity.pdbx_description
1 polymer ?
#
loop_
_entity_poly.entity_id
_entity_poly.type
_entity_poly.pdbx_seq_one_letter_code
_entity_poly.pdbx_strand_id
1 'polypeptide(L)' 'MQLLQIGAQIDPGVPATVSSGAQPLALALKSGNFGARDFFSKALKQLAGEA' A
#
# COMPACT_ATOMS: atom_id res chain seq x y z
N MET A 1 5.35 3.23 -20.12
CA MET A 1 5.64 3.97 -18.88
C MET A 1 5.12 3.15 -17.71
N GLN A 2 5.93 2.93 -16.67
CA GLN A 2 5.48 2.21 -15.47
C GLN A 2 5.05 3.23 -14.41
N LEU A 3 3.85 3.03 -13.85
CA LEU A 3 3.21 3.97 -12.93
C LEU A 3 2.63 3.22 -11.74
N LEU A 4 2.43 3.95 -10.64
CA LEU A 4 1.67 3.50 -9.48
C LEU A 4 0.41 4.35 -9.34
N GLN A 5 -0.74 3.71 -9.26
CA GLN A 5 -1.99 4.35 -8.85
C GLN A 5 -2.00 4.49 -7.34
N ILE A 6 -2.37 5.67 -6.83
CA ILE A 6 -2.44 5.95 -5.40
C ILE A 6 -3.85 5.61 -4.89
N GLY A 7 -3.93 4.77 -3.87
CA GLY A 7 -5.17 4.33 -3.21
C GLY A 7 -5.34 4.93 -1.82
N ALA A 8 -6.13 4.23 -0.99
CA ALA A 8 -6.41 4.63 0.39
C ALA A 8 -5.15 4.69 1.25
N GLN A 9 -5.15 5.57 2.25
CA GLN A 9 -4.06 5.68 3.21
C GLN A 9 -4.09 4.51 4.20
N ILE A 10 -3.01 3.74 4.30
CA ILE A 10 -2.87 2.64 5.28
C ILE A 10 -2.54 3.21 6.67
N ASP A 11 -1.58 4.13 6.70
CA ASP A 11 -1.12 4.86 7.88
C ASP A 11 -0.64 6.26 7.47
N PRO A 12 -0.49 7.22 8.40
CA PRO A 12 -0.02 8.57 8.08
C PRO A 12 1.21 8.58 7.17
N GLY A 13 1.04 9.11 5.96
CA GLY A 13 2.10 9.21 4.96
C GLY A 13 2.46 7.91 4.23
N VAL A 14 1.65 6.86 4.33
CA VAL A 14 1.85 5.59 3.63
C VAL A 14 0.55 5.16 2.93
N PRO A 15 0.39 5.49 1.63
CA PRO A 15 -0.77 5.04 0.85
C PRO A 15 -0.60 3.59 0.36
N ALA A 16 -1.71 2.91 0.15
CA ALA A 16 -1.76 1.74 -0.71
C ALA A 16 -1.52 2.17 -2.16
N THR A 17 -0.88 1.31 -2.95
CA THR A 17 -0.61 1.58 -4.36
C THR A 17 -0.84 0.36 -5.23
N VAL A 18 -1.15 0.58 -6.50
CA VAL A 18 -1.35 -0.49 -7.49
C VAL A 18 -0.48 -0.22 -8.71
N SER A 19 0.31 -1.20 -9.14
CA SER A 19 1.14 -1.06 -10.34
C SER A 19 0.31 -1.07 -11.62
N SER A 20 0.75 -0.30 -12.62
CA SER A 20 0.21 -0.37 -13.97
C SER A 20 0.72 -1.61 -14.70
N GLY A 21 -0.14 -2.35 -15.40
CA GLY A 21 0.27 -3.48 -16.25
C GLY A 21 -0.84 -4.51 -16.46
N ALA A 22 -0.56 -5.55 -17.24
CA ALA A 22 -1.51 -6.63 -17.51
C ALA A 22 -1.88 -7.44 -16.24
N GLN A 23 -0.96 -7.50 -15.27
CA GLN A 23 -1.19 -8.09 -13.97
C GLN A 23 -0.77 -7.08 -12.89
N PRO A 24 -1.70 -6.25 -12.40
CA PRO A 24 -1.39 -5.21 -11.42
C PRO A 24 -0.98 -5.82 -10.07
N LEU A 25 0.01 -5.22 -9.43
CA LEU A 25 0.50 -5.59 -8.11
C LEU A 25 0.00 -4.59 -7.07
N ALA A 26 -0.57 -5.10 -5.97
CA ALA A 26 -0.89 -4.30 -4.79
C ALA A 26 0.37 -4.13 -3.93
N LEU A 27 0.71 -2.89 -3.59
CA LEU A 27 1.97 -2.53 -2.94
C LEU A 27 1.75 -1.52 -1.81
N ALA A 28 2.48 -1.68 -0.71
CA ALA A 28 2.61 -0.70 0.36
C ALA A 28 4.08 -0.27 0.50
N LEU A 29 4.40 0.96 0.09
CA LEU A 29 5.78 1.48 0.09
C LEU A 29 6.00 2.36 1.32
N LYS A 30 6.51 1.75 2.40
CA LYS A 30 6.70 2.42 3.70
C LYS A 30 8.11 2.99 3.85
N SER A 31 8.21 4.29 4.10
CA SER A 31 9.46 4.91 4.57
C SER A 31 9.87 4.34 5.94
N GLY A 32 11.17 4.24 6.23
CA GLY A 32 11.71 3.52 7.39
C GLY A 32 11.03 3.84 8.73
N ASN A 33 10.77 5.13 9.00
CA ASN A 33 10.22 5.60 10.27
C ASN A 33 8.68 5.79 10.30
N PHE A 34 7.96 5.39 9.25
CA PHE A 34 6.52 5.60 9.14
C PHE A 34 5.72 4.37 9.62
N GLY A 35 4.45 4.57 9.96
CA GLY A 35 3.54 3.49 10.35
C GLY A 35 3.63 3.08 11.83
N ALA A 36 2.50 2.65 12.38
CA ALA A 36 2.41 2.16 13.75
C ALA A 36 2.95 0.72 13.88
N ARG A 37 3.02 0.21 15.12
CA ARG A 37 3.57 -1.13 15.42
C ARG A 37 2.85 -2.27 14.68
N ASP A 38 1.58 -2.06 14.32
CA ASP A 38 0.73 -3.02 13.62
C ASP A 38 0.67 -2.80 12.09
N PHE A 39 1.51 -1.92 11.53
CA PHE A 39 1.47 -1.51 10.12
C PHE A 39 1.40 -2.69 9.14
N PHE A 40 2.22 -3.73 9.32
CA PHE A 40 2.24 -4.84 8.35
C PHE A 40 0.92 -5.60 8.30
N SER A 41 0.23 -5.76 9.43
CA SER A 41 -1.09 -6.40 9.47
C SER A 41 -2.14 -5.53 8.76
N LYS A 42 -2.13 -4.21 9.03
CA LYS A 42 -3.03 -3.26 8.33
C LYS A 42 -2.77 -3.21 6.83
N ALA A 43 -1.50 -3.17 6.42
CA ALA A 43 -1.09 -3.18 5.02
C ALA A 43 -1.58 -4.45 4.33
N LEU A 44 -1.36 -5.64 4.90
CA LEU A 44 -1.84 -6.89 4.32
C LEU A 44 -3.36 -6.90 4.14
N LYS A 45 -4.12 -6.50 5.18
CA LYS A 45 -5.58 -6.38 5.07
C LYS A 45 -6.00 -5.40 3.98
N GLN A 46 -5.38 -4.22 3.92
CA GLN A 46 -5.69 -3.21 2.91
C GLN A 46 -5.40 -3.71 1.49
N LEU A 47 -4.29 -4.41 1.28
CA LEU A 47 -3.88 -4.94 -0.03
C LEU A 47 -4.68 -6.19 -0.43
N ALA A 48 -5.20 -6.95 0.54
CA ALA A 48 -6.13 -8.06 0.32
C ALA A 48 -7.58 -7.60 0.06
N GLY A 49 -7.88 -6.31 0.27
CA GLY A 49 -9.25 -5.78 0.17
C GLY A 49 -10.13 -6.11 1.38
N GLU A 50 -9.51 -6.36 2.53
CA GLU A 50 -10.15 -6.75 3.80
C GLU A 50 -10.18 -5.61 4.84
N ALA A 51 -9.78 -4.40 4.43
CA ALA A 51 -9.73 -3.21 5.29
C ALA A 51 -11.06 -2.45 5.32
#